data_AF-X1PDW5-F1
#
_entry.id   AF-X1PDW5-F1
#
_cell.length_a   1.000
_cell.length_b   1.000
_cell.length_c   1.000
_cell.angle_alpha   90.00
_cell.angle_beta   90.00
_cell.angle_gamma   90.00
#
_symmetry.space_group_name_H-M   'P 1'
#
loop_
_entity.id
_entity.type
_entity.pdbx_description
1 polymer ?
#
loop_
_entity_poly.entity_id
_entity_poly.type
_entity_poly.pdbx_seq_one_letter_code
_entity_poly.pdbx_strand_id
1 'polypeptide(L)'
;MTQKVIIFDASTLISLAMNGLFNELRELKKIFKGKFIITKDVKREIIDKPITIKRFELEALRLKKLLDDKVIEMPSSLKIDETQISKKVIEIRDIANSTFHGRGEDIKLIDSGEISCLALSRILDEKKVNYVIAV
;
A
#
# COMPACT_ATOMS: atom_id res chain seq x y z
N MET A 1 -3.97 -23.81 5.96
CA MET A 1 -3.41 -23.11 4.78
C MET A 1 -2.69 -21.87 5.26
N THR A 2 -1.46 -21.64 4.80
CA THR A 2 -0.74 -20.38 5.04
C THR A 2 -1.49 -19.24 4.36
N GLN A 3 -1.77 -18.18 5.10
CA GLN A 3 -2.46 -17.00 4.60
C GLN A 3 -1.60 -16.34 3.51
N LYS A 4 -2.22 -15.93 2.39
CA LYS A 4 -1.56 -15.28 1.26
C LYS A 4 -1.96 -13.81 1.17
N VAL A 5 -1.02 -12.93 0.89
CA VAL A 5 -1.23 -11.48 0.82
C VAL A 5 -0.65 -10.91 -0.47
N ILE A 6 -1.37 -10.00 -1.11
CA ILE A 6 -0.83 -9.08 -2.12
C ILE A 6 -0.86 -7.69 -1.51
N ILE A 7 0.31 -7.08 -1.36
CA ILE A 7 0.44 -5.69 -0.94
C ILE A 7 0.41 -4.85 -2.22
N PHE A 8 -0.50 -3.89 -2.30
CA PHE A 8 -0.57 -2.97 -3.43
C PHE A 8 0.09 -1.65 -3.06
N ASP A 9 1.03 -1.21 -3.89
CA ASP A 9 1.54 0.15 -3.85
C ASP A 9 0.53 1.15 -4.46
N ALA A 10 0.88 2.43 -4.41
CA ALA A 10 0.06 3.47 -4.98
C ALA A 10 0.02 3.39 -6.51
N SER A 11 1.16 3.16 -7.16
CA SER A 11 1.28 3.22 -8.61
C SER A 11 0.47 2.13 -9.31
N THR A 12 0.45 0.90 -8.75
CA THR A 12 -0.37 -0.20 -9.25
C THR A 12 -1.85 0.15 -9.21
N LEU A 13 -2.34 0.67 -8.08
CA LEU A 13 -3.78 0.99 -7.94
C LEU A 13 -4.20 2.19 -8.78
N ILE A 14 -3.33 3.19 -8.94
CA ILE A 14 -3.53 4.29 -9.88
C ILE A 14 -3.60 3.76 -11.30
N SER A 15 -2.68 2.89 -11.71
CA SER A 15 -2.66 2.28 -13.04
C SER A 15 -3.93 1.48 -13.32
N LEU A 16 -4.37 0.66 -12.37
CA LEU A 16 -5.65 -0.06 -12.48
C LEU A 16 -6.84 0.89 -12.60
N ALA A 17 -6.83 2.01 -11.87
CA ALA A 17 -7.87 3.03 -11.93
C ALA A 17 -7.93 3.69 -13.32
N MET A 18 -6.78 4.11 -13.83
CA MET A 18 -6.64 4.80 -15.12
C MET A 18 -7.04 3.91 -16.29
N ASN A 19 -6.81 2.60 -16.18
CA ASN A 19 -7.15 1.63 -17.22
C ASN A 19 -8.53 0.98 -17.04
N GLY A 20 -9.31 1.39 -16.02
CA GLY A 20 -10.65 0.86 -15.79
C GLY A 20 -10.70 -0.59 -15.28
N LEU A 21 -9.60 -1.10 -14.71
CA LEU A 21 -9.40 -2.52 -14.39
C LEU A 21 -9.94 -2.97 -13.02
N PHE A 22 -10.89 -2.22 -12.45
CA PHE A 22 -11.42 -2.52 -11.11
C PHE A 22 -12.38 -3.70 -11.08
N ASN A 23 -13.03 -4.01 -12.21
CA ASN A 23 -13.89 -5.18 -12.30
C ASN A 23 -13.04 -6.45 -12.31
N GLU A 24 -11.94 -6.44 -13.04
CA GLU A 24 -10.95 -7.50 -13.11
C GLU A 24 -10.32 -7.74 -11.74
N LEU A 25 -9.99 -6.66 -11.00
CA LEU A 25 -9.51 -6.78 -9.62
C LEU A 25 -10.55 -7.43 -8.69
N ARG A 26 -11.84 -7.13 -8.88
CA ARG A 26 -12.95 -7.76 -8.13
C ARG A 26 -13.12 -9.24 -8.49
N GLU A 27 -13.07 -9.59 -9.76
CA GLU A 27 -13.12 -11.00 -10.19
C GLU A 27 -11.91 -11.77 -9.67
N LEU A 28 -10.71 -11.16 -9.71
CA LEU A 28 -9.51 -11.75 -9.13
C LEU A 28 -9.67 -12.00 -7.63
N LYS A 29 -10.27 -11.07 -6.88
CA LYS A 29 -10.55 -11.24 -5.44
C LYS A 29 -11.46 -12.44 -5.16
N LYS A 30 -12.41 -12.76 -6.04
CA LYS A 30 -13.32 -13.92 -5.86
C LYS A 30 -12.58 -15.26 -5.94
N ILE A 31 -11.59 -15.35 -6.81
CA ILE A 31 -10.82 -16.60 -7.02
C ILE A 31 -9.56 -16.66 -6.13
N PHE A 32 -9.02 -15.51 -5.73
CA PHE A 32 -7.84 -15.44 -4.87
C PHE A 32 -8.21 -15.67 -3.40
N LYS A 33 -7.81 -16.83 -2.87
CA LYS A 33 -8.00 -17.22 -1.46
C LYS A 33 -7.03 -16.52 -0.50
N GLY A 34 -6.87 -15.20 -0.64
CA GLY A 34 -5.98 -14.37 0.16
C GLY A 34 -6.48 -12.94 0.32
N LYS A 35 -5.61 -12.07 0.81
CA LYS A 35 -5.93 -10.67 1.09
C LYS A 35 -5.20 -9.72 0.15
N PHE A 36 -5.90 -8.67 -0.26
CA PHE A 36 -5.32 -7.53 -0.96
C PHE A 36 -5.20 -6.42 0.06
N ILE A 37 -3.99 -5.93 0.31
CA ILE A 37 -3.71 -5.02 1.41
C ILE A 37 -3.07 -3.75 0.88
N ILE A 38 -3.52 -2.62 1.40
CA ILE A 38 -2.86 -1.32 1.25
C ILE A 38 -2.46 -0.80 2.63
N THR A 39 -1.44 0.04 2.70
CA THR A 39 -1.05 0.73 3.93
C THR A 39 -1.80 2.05 4.08
N LYS A 40 -1.69 2.67 5.25
CA LYS A 40 -2.24 4.01 5.50
C LYS A 40 -1.60 5.07 4.60
N ASP A 41 -0.29 5.00 4.36
CA ASP A 41 0.40 5.94 3.48
C ASP A 41 -0.10 5.82 2.03
N VAL A 42 -0.27 4.59 1.53
CA VAL A 42 -0.86 4.35 0.20
C VAL A 42 -2.30 4.87 0.16
N LYS A 43 -3.15 4.54 1.15
CA LYS A 43 -4.52 5.07 1.24
C LYS A 43 -4.54 6.60 1.19
N ARG A 44 -3.64 7.27 1.90
CA ARG A 44 -3.54 8.73 1.89
C ARG A 44 -3.22 9.26 0.49
N GLU A 45 -2.29 8.61 -0.20
CA GLU A 45 -1.80 8.99 -1.51
C GLU A 45 -2.84 8.82 -2.63
N ILE A 46 -3.61 7.73 -2.60
CA ILE A 46 -4.52 7.37 -3.70
C ILE A 46 -6.00 7.67 -3.42
N ILE A 47 -6.39 7.86 -2.16
CA ILE A 47 -7.78 8.18 -1.77
C ILE A 47 -7.85 9.51 -1.03
N ASP A 48 -7.20 9.66 0.13
CA ASP A 48 -7.51 10.79 1.03
C ASP A 48 -7.07 12.14 0.47
N LYS A 49 -5.93 12.20 -0.22
CA LYS A 49 -5.48 13.42 -0.90
C LYS A 49 -6.25 13.64 -2.22
N PRO A 50 -6.36 12.66 -3.13
CA PRO A 50 -7.00 12.88 -4.43
C PRO A 50 -8.50 13.21 -4.35
N ILE A 51 -9.23 12.71 -3.34
CA ILE A 51 -10.66 13.04 -3.16
C ILE A 51 -10.90 14.54 -2.96
N THR A 52 -9.91 15.28 -2.43
CA THR A 52 -10.01 16.73 -2.24
C THR A 52 -9.71 17.53 -3.50
N ILE A 53 -9.25 16.88 -4.57
CA ILE A 53 -8.83 17.50 -5.82
C ILE A 53 -9.88 17.16 -6.88
N LYS A 54 -10.69 18.14 -7.30
CA LYS A 54 -11.79 17.94 -8.27
C LYS A 54 -11.42 17.13 -9.51
N ARG A 55 -10.20 17.30 -10.03
CA ARG A 55 -9.70 16.56 -11.20
C ARG A 55 -9.58 15.05 -10.97
N PHE A 56 -9.32 14.60 -9.75
CA PHE A 56 -9.01 13.21 -9.40
C PHE A 56 -10.07 12.58 -8.46
N GLU A 57 -11.13 13.31 -8.17
CA GLU A 57 -12.14 12.94 -7.19
C GLU A 57 -12.87 11.64 -7.58
N LEU A 58 -13.19 11.46 -8.86
CA LEU A 58 -13.90 10.28 -9.35
C LEU A 58 -13.08 8.99 -9.16
N GLU A 59 -11.81 9.03 -9.49
CA GLU A 59 -10.85 7.93 -9.36
C GLU A 59 -10.66 7.59 -7.88
N ALA A 60 -10.50 8.60 -7.03
CA ALA A 60 -10.41 8.45 -5.58
C ALA A 60 -11.67 7.78 -4.99
N LEU A 61 -12.86 8.19 -5.43
CA LEU A 61 -14.14 7.61 -5.00
C LEU A 61 -14.27 6.15 -5.44
N ARG A 62 -13.81 5.80 -6.64
CA ARG A 62 -13.82 4.41 -7.11
C ARG A 62 -12.85 3.53 -6.30
N LEU A 63 -11.66 4.04 -5.96
CA LEU A 63 -10.71 3.37 -5.06
C LEU A 63 -11.27 3.22 -3.65
N LYS A 64 -11.90 4.27 -3.11
CA LYS A 64 -12.59 4.21 -1.82
C LYS A 64 -13.67 3.12 -1.82
N LYS A 65 -14.43 2.99 -2.91
CA LYS A 65 -15.43 1.92 -3.06
C LYS A 65 -14.81 0.52 -2.99
N LEU A 66 -13.61 0.31 -3.55
CA LEU A 66 -12.91 -0.98 -3.40
C LEU A 66 -12.57 -1.30 -1.94
N LEU A 67 -12.20 -0.28 -1.17
CA LEU A 67 -11.91 -0.41 0.27
C LEU A 67 -13.19 -0.67 1.08
N ASP A 68 -14.26 0.09 0.81
CA ASP A 68 -15.56 -0.06 1.46
C ASP A 68 -16.16 -1.46 1.18
N ASP A 69 -16.01 -1.96 -0.05
CA ASP A 69 -16.47 -3.29 -0.49
C ASP A 69 -15.54 -4.43 -0.01
N LYS A 70 -14.46 -4.13 0.73
CA LYS A 70 -13.44 -5.08 1.20
C LYS A 70 -12.76 -5.89 0.08
N VAL A 71 -12.68 -5.32 -1.12
CA VAL A 71 -11.86 -5.87 -2.21
C VAL A 71 -10.39 -5.70 -1.87
N ILE A 72 -10.02 -4.49 -1.45
CA ILE A 72 -8.78 -4.15 -0.76
C ILE A 72 -9.08 -3.92 0.71
N GLU A 73 -8.14 -4.23 1.60
CA GLU A 73 -8.31 -4.18 3.05
C GLU A 73 -7.11 -3.46 3.70
N MET A 74 -7.31 -2.94 4.91
CA MET A 74 -6.22 -2.38 5.73
C MET A 74 -5.46 -3.49 6.48
N PRO A 75 -4.24 -3.24 6.99
CA PRO A 75 -3.44 -4.23 7.72
C PRO A 75 -4.10 -4.71 9.02
N SER A 76 -5.04 -3.95 9.58
CA SER A 76 -5.88 -4.38 10.71
C SER A 76 -6.64 -5.68 10.43
N SER A 77 -6.98 -5.94 9.16
CA SER A 77 -7.59 -7.19 8.72
C SER A 77 -6.68 -8.43 8.86
N LEU A 78 -5.37 -8.20 9.05
CA LEU A 78 -4.33 -9.19 9.33
C LEU A 78 -3.92 -9.23 10.80
N LYS A 79 -4.62 -8.49 11.68
CA LYS A 79 -4.21 -8.26 13.08
C LYS A 79 -2.79 -7.66 13.15
N ILE A 80 -2.47 -6.76 12.22
CA ILE A 80 -1.24 -5.96 12.24
C ILE A 80 -1.64 -4.56 12.66
N ASP A 81 -0.96 -4.07 13.70
CA ASP A 81 -1.22 -2.75 14.24
C ASP A 81 -0.45 -1.66 13.48
N GLU A 82 -1.09 -0.51 13.30
CA GLU A 82 -0.51 0.60 12.54
C GLU A 82 0.78 1.14 13.18
N THR A 83 0.91 1.07 14.51
CA THR A 83 2.11 1.51 15.21
C THR A 83 3.31 0.61 14.89
N GLN A 84 3.09 -0.68 14.62
CA GLN A 84 4.15 -1.61 14.21
C GLN A 84 4.70 -1.25 12.83
N ILE A 85 3.79 -0.92 11.91
CA ILE A 85 4.16 -0.47 10.56
C ILE A 85 4.91 0.86 10.65
N SER A 86 4.38 1.81 11.43
CA SER A 86 4.97 3.15 11.57
C SER A 86 6.40 3.10 12.11
N LYS A 87 6.68 2.23 13.09
CA LYS A 87 8.04 2.02 13.63
C LYS A 87 8.99 1.51 12.54
N LYS A 88 8.61 0.46 11.81
CA LYS A 88 9.42 -0.07 10.71
C LYS A 88 9.58 0.91 9.55
N VAL A 89 8.59 1.74 9.29
CA VAL A 89 8.70 2.81 8.29
C VAL A 89 9.80 3.79 8.67
N ILE A 90 9.85 4.23 9.92
CA ILE A 90 10.91 5.14 10.41
C ILE A 90 12.28 4.46 10.29
N GLU A 91 12.41 3.22 10.78
CA GLU A 91 13.67 2.46 10.69
C GLU A 91 14.19 2.33 9.24
N ILE A 92 13.33 1.92 8.30
CA ILE A 92 13.71 1.75 6.89
C ILE A 92 14.01 3.10 6.24
N ARG A 93 13.21 4.13 6.54
CA ARG A 93 13.38 5.48 6.00
C ARG A 93 14.73 6.06 6.41
N ASP A 94 15.07 5.95 7.68
CA ASP A 94 16.31 6.53 8.21
C ASP A 94 17.53 5.88 7.58
N ILE A 95 17.51 4.55 7.39
CA ILE A 95 18.57 3.84 6.66
C ILE A 95 18.64 4.30 5.19
N ALA A 96 17.50 4.27 4.48
CA ALA A 96 17.48 4.55 3.05
C ALA A 96 17.89 6.00 2.74
N ASN A 97 17.32 6.97 3.44
CA ASN A 97 17.51 8.38 3.11
C ASN A 97 18.80 8.99 3.70
N SER A 98 19.44 8.36 4.70
CA SER A 98 20.76 8.79 5.18
C SER A 98 21.95 8.17 4.41
N THR A 99 21.68 7.29 3.44
CA THR A 99 22.74 6.58 2.71
C THR A 99 23.54 7.51 1.79
N PHE A 100 22.90 8.53 1.20
CA PHE A 100 23.56 9.45 0.28
C PHE A 100 23.34 10.91 0.69
N HIS A 101 24.38 11.72 0.57
CA HIS A 101 24.37 13.13 0.94
C HIS A 101 24.65 14.00 -0.29
N GLY A 102 23.94 15.12 -0.41
CA GLY A 102 24.12 16.05 -1.52
C GLY A 102 23.73 17.48 -1.11
N ARG A 103 24.54 18.47 -1.49
CA ARG A 103 24.27 19.90 -1.19
C ARG A 103 24.06 20.21 0.30
N GLY A 104 24.68 19.43 1.19
CA GLY A 104 24.62 19.63 2.64
C GLY A 104 23.41 18.96 3.32
N GLU A 105 22.60 18.20 2.59
CA GLU A 105 21.45 17.48 3.14
C GLU A 105 21.41 16.02 2.64
N ASP A 106 20.66 15.20 3.37
CA ASP A 106 20.34 13.82 3.00
C ASP A 106 19.49 13.78 1.72
N ILE A 107 19.88 12.94 0.76
CA ILE A 107 19.11 12.75 -0.46
C ILE A 107 17.95 11.81 -0.17
N LYS A 108 16.72 12.31 -0.30
CA LYS A 108 15.52 11.47 -0.24
C LYS A 108 15.48 10.54 -1.45
N LEU A 109 15.59 9.23 -1.22
CA LEU A 109 15.59 8.20 -2.25
C LEU A 109 14.23 7.55 -2.48
N ILE A 110 13.47 7.32 -1.41
CA ILE A 110 12.26 6.49 -1.43
C ILE A 110 11.12 7.23 -0.74
N ASP A 111 9.90 7.11 -1.26
CA ASP A 111 8.71 7.75 -0.73
C ASP A 111 8.02 6.95 0.38
N SER A 112 7.19 7.62 1.20
CA SER A 112 6.52 6.97 2.35
C SER A 112 5.60 5.83 1.93
N GLY A 113 4.94 5.95 0.77
CA GLY A 113 4.07 4.90 0.22
C GLY A 113 4.84 3.61 -0.05
N GLU A 114 5.99 3.72 -0.72
CA GLU A 114 6.88 2.60 -1.04
C GLU A 114 7.49 2.00 0.23
N ILE A 115 8.03 2.83 1.13
CA ILE A 115 8.61 2.40 2.40
C ILE A 115 7.57 1.67 3.25
N SER A 116 6.32 2.15 3.30
CA SER A 116 5.26 1.50 4.06
C SER A 116 4.91 0.11 3.53
N CYS A 117 4.93 -0.10 2.22
CA CYS A 117 4.71 -1.42 1.62
C CYS A 117 5.82 -2.40 2.02
N LEU A 118 7.08 -1.94 1.98
CA LEU A 118 8.22 -2.72 2.43
C LEU A 118 8.18 -3.01 3.93
N ALA A 119 7.81 -2.03 4.75
CA ALA A 119 7.66 -2.18 6.19
C ALA A 119 6.61 -3.26 6.53
N LEU A 120 5.45 -3.24 5.85
CA LEU A 120 4.43 -4.27 5.99
C LEU A 120 4.96 -5.65 5.57
N SER A 121 5.67 -5.73 4.45
CA SER A 121 6.30 -6.95 3.94
C SER A 121 7.20 -7.60 5.00
N ARG A 122 8.04 -6.81 5.68
CA ARG A 122 8.91 -7.30 6.77
C ARG A 122 8.13 -7.87 7.95
N ILE A 123 7.00 -7.26 8.32
CA ILE A 123 6.12 -7.80 9.38
C ILE A 123 5.51 -9.13 8.96
N LEU A 124 5.14 -9.28 7.68
CA LEU A 124 4.59 -10.51 7.15
C LEU A 124 5.63 -11.64 7.13
N ASP A 125 6.90 -11.32 6.81
CA ASP A 125 8.02 -12.27 6.91
C ASP A 125 8.18 -12.80 8.34
N GLU A 126 8.21 -11.90 9.33
CA GLU A 126 8.32 -12.25 10.76
C GLU A 126 7.16 -13.16 11.21
N LYS A 127 5.96 -12.94 10.64
CA LYS A 127 4.76 -13.74 10.90
C LYS A 127 4.66 -14.99 10.01
N LYS A 128 5.65 -15.27 9.15
CA LYS A 128 5.67 -16.40 8.20
C LYS A 128 4.42 -16.44 7.29
N VAL A 129 3.96 -15.27 6.86
CA VAL A 129 2.84 -15.10 5.92
C VAL A 129 3.40 -14.95 4.51
N ASN A 130 2.86 -15.70 3.54
CA ASN A 130 3.31 -15.59 2.16
C ASN A 130 2.77 -14.30 1.53
N TYR A 131 3.63 -13.49 0.94
CA TYR A 131 3.23 -12.25 0.29
C TYR A 131 3.96 -11.97 -1.02
N VAL A 132 3.37 -11.07 -1.81
CA VAL A 132 4.03 -10.36 -2.90
C VAL A 132 3.68 -8.88 -2.79
N ILE A 133 4.57 -8.00 -3.25
CA ILE A 133 4.29 -6.58 -3.42
C ILE A 133 4.04 -6.34 -4.91
N ALA A 134 2.90 -5.75 -5.24
CA ALA A 134 2.62 -5.25 -6.57
C ALA A 134 3.16 -3.81 -6.67
N VAL A 135 4.06 -3.60 -7.62
CA VAL A 135 4.74 -2.33 -7.96
C VAL A 135 4.72 -2.14 -9.47
#